data_AF-A0A7C5VYP9-F1
#
_entry.id   AF-A0A7C5VYP9-F1
#
_cell.length_a   1.000
_cell.length_b   1.000
_cell.length_c   1.000
_cell.angle_alpha   90.00
_cell.angle_beta   90.00
_cell.angle_gamma   90.00
#
_symmetry.space_group_name_H-M   'P 1'
#
loop_
_entity.id
_entity.type
_entity.pdbx_description
1 polymer ?
#
loop_
_entity_poly.entity_id
_entity_poly.type
_entity_poly.pdbx_seq_one_letter_code
_entity_poly.pdbx_strand_id
1 'polypeptide(L)'
;MSESVKTTRAAKPRWVRRILLILGGAVVAFFVVLQGVALALPRSNPPVVAEPPWDSPQTRELFMRACGDCHSNQTNWRWYTYVAPAAFLAYRDVIEGRQKCNVSEWGVGGERKCDESAETIQKGTMPPWFYLPLHPEARLSDQEKQQLIQGLIATFGEGGEGPRQRGAPQHEDEENEGEESVVPSPLAMRLS
;
A
#
# COMPACT_ATOMS: atom_id res chain seq x y z
N MET A 1 -27.50 -38.17 55.02
CA MET A 1 -26.64 -38.89 54.05
C MET A 1 -26.29 -37.91 52.94
N SER A 2 -25.02 -37.54 52.80
CA SER A 2 -24.54 -36.67 51.71
C SER A 2 -23.43 -37.43 50.98
N GLU A 3 -23.72 -37.91 49.78
CA GLU A 3 -22.74 -38.56 48.93
C GLU A 3 -21.94 -37.51 48.16
N SER A 4 -20.64 -37.43 48.46
CA SER A 4 -19.70 -36.59 47.73
C SER A 4 -19.43 -37.22 46.36
N VAL A 5 -20.00 -36.63 45.30
CA VAL A 5 -19.70 -37.00 43.91
C VAL A 5 -18.26 -36.59 43.60
N LYS A 6 -17.35 -37.58 43.56
CA LYS A 6 -15.96 -37.38 43.10
C LYS A 6 -15.94 -37.25 41.58
N THR A 7 -16.02 -36.02 41.07
CA THR A 7 -15.76 -35.74 39.66
C THR A 7 -14.30 -36.08 39.32
N THR A 8 -14.09 -37.20 38.63
CA THR A 8 -12.75 -37.61 38.17
C THR A 8 -12.43 -36.86 36.88
N ARG A 9 -11.46 -35.94 36.93
CA ARG A 9 -10.98 -35.24 35.72
C ARG A 9 -10.18 -36.24 34.88
N ALA A 10 -10.71 -36.64 33.73
CA ALA A 10 -10.00 -37.48 32.77
C ALA A 10 -8.67 -36.82 32.36
N ALA A 11 -7.55 -37.50 32.57
CA ALA A 11 -6.22 -37.01 32.20
C ALA A 11 -6.08 -37.00 30.66
N LYS A 12 -5.69 -35.86 30.07
CA LYS A 12 -5.44 -35.76 28.62
C LYS A 12 -4.32 -36.75 28.22
N PRO A 13 -4.49 -37.49 27.12
CA PRO A 13 -3.53 -38.52 26.74
C PRO A 13 -2.20 -37.90 26.29
N ARG A 14 -1.09 -38.61 26.52
CA ARG A 14 0.28 -38.12 26.26
C ARG A 14 0.53 -37.72 24.81
N TRP A 15 -0.18 -38.31 23.85
CA TRP A 15 -0.09 -37.97 22.43
C TRP A 15 -0.71 -36.59 22.12
N VAL A 16 -1.81 -36.21 22.80
CA VAL A 16 -2.41 -34.87 22.68
C VAL A 16 -1.42 -33.80 23.14
N ARG A 17 -0.69 -34.04 24.24
CA ARG A 17 0.37 -33.12 24.70
C ARG A 17 1.47 -32.98 23.65
N ARG A 18 1.90 -34.07 23.01
CA ARG A 18 2.93 -34.03 21.94
C ARG A 18 2.45 -33.24 20.73
N ILE A 19 1.22 -33.47 20.27
CA ILE A 19 0.64 -32.71 19.15
C ILE A 19 0.57 -31.23 19.47
N LEU A 20 0.09 -30.85 20.66
CA LEU A 20 0.01 -29.45 21.07
C LEU A 20 1.40 -28.78 21.12
N LEU A 21 2.43 -29.50 21.59
CA LEU A 21 3.80 -28.98 21.58
C LEU A 21 4.35 -28.80 20.17
N ILE A 22 4.10 -29.76 19.27
CA ILE A 22 4.51 -29.66 17.86
C ILE A 22 3.81 -28.48 17.18
N LEU A 23 2.50 -28.36 17.36
CA LEU A 23 1.72 -27.27 16.77
C LEU A 23 2.15 -25.91 17.33
N GLY A 24 2.34 -25.81 18.65
CA GLY A 24 2.84 -24.60 19.28
C GLY A 24 4.25 -24.23 18.79
N GLY A 25 5.15 -25.22 18.68
CA GLY A 25 6.49 -25.02 18.12
C GLY A 25 6.45 -24.56 16.66
N ALA A 26 5.57 -25.13 15.84
CA ALA A 26 5.39 -24.73 14.45
C ALA A 26 4.89 -23.28 14.33
N VAL A 27 3.92 -22.88 15.16
CA VAL A 27 3.42 -21.49 15.19
C VAL A 27 4.51 -20.51 15.61
N VAL A 28 5.31 -20.85 16.62
CA VAL A 28 6.43 -20.00 17.06
C VAL A 28 7.49 -19.89 15.96
N ALA A 29 7.89 -21.01 15.36
CA ALA A 29 8.85 -21.02 14.25
C ALA A 29 8.35 -20.16 13.08
N PHE A 30 7.07 -20.32 12.70
CA PHE A 30 6.45 -19.50 11.67
C PHE A 30 6.47 -18.00 12.03
N PHE A 31 6.12 -17.64 13.26
CA PHE A 31 6.18 -16.25 13.72
C PHE A 31 7.60 -15.69 13.65
N VAL A 32 8.62 -16.45 14.08
CA VAL A 32 10.03 -16.03 13.98
C VAL A 32 10.45 -15.81 12.53
N VAL A 33 10.04 -16.69 11.61
CA VAL A 33 10.29 -16.50 10.17
C VAL A 33 9.64 -15.21 9.68
N LEU A 34 8.37 -14.94 10.03
CA LEU A 34 7.68 -13.70 9.65
C LEU A 34 8.38 -12.46 10.19
N GLN A 35 8.87 -12.48 11.43
CA GLN A 35 9.63 -11.35 11.99
C GLN A 35 10.97 -11.16 11.26
N GLY A 36 11.65 -12.25 10.89
CA GLY A 36 12.87 -12.20 10.09
C GLY A 36 12.63 -11.55 8.72
N VAL A 37 11.56 -11.93 8.03
CA VAL A 37 11.17 -11.31 6.74
C VAL A 37 10.80 -9.83 6.94
N ALA A 38 10.03 -9.50 7.97
CA ALA A 38 9.69 -8.11 8.28
C ALA A 38 10.96 -7.27 8.49
N LEU A 39 11.90 -7.71 9.31
CA LEU A 39 13.14 -6.98 9.56
C LEU A 39 14.00 -6.80 8.31
N ALA A 40 13.92 -7.72 7.33
CA ALA A 40 14.68 -7.65 6.09
C ALA A 40 14.11 -6.69 5.03
N LEU A 41 12.88 -6.14 5.19
CA LEU A 41 12.32 -5.20 4.21
C LEU A 41 13.14 -3.90 4.12
N PRO A 42 13.41 -3.38 2.92
CA PRO A 42 14.21 -2.16 2.75
C PRO A 42 13.38 -0.93 3.15
N ARG A 43 13.82 -0.20 4.18
CA ARG A 43 13.14 0.99 4.72
C ARG A 43 14.03 2.23 4.67
N SER A 44 14.56 2.51 3.50
CA SER A 44 15.32 3.73 3.26
C SER A 44 14.44 4.82 2.67
N ASN A 45 14.81 6.04 2.99
CA ASN A 45 14.26 7.23 2.37
C ASN A 45 15.23 7.67 1.28
N PRO A 46 14.84 7.59 -0.01
CA PRO A 46 15.62 8.20 -1.08
C PRO A 46 15.76 9.70 -0.84
N PRO A 47 16.70 10.39 -1.51
CA PRO A 47 16.76 11.84 -1.43
C PRO A 47 15.47 12.49 -1.99
N VAL A 48 15.16 13.68 -1.50
CA VAL A 48 14.16 14.54 -2.15
C VAL A 48 14.80 15.14 -3.39
N VAL A 49 14.21 14.88 -4.56
CA VAL A 49 14.69 15.38 -5.85
C VAL A 49 14.10 16.77 -6.11
N ALA A 50 12.78 16.88 -6.00
CA ALA A 50 12.03 18.11 -6.18
C ALA A 50 10.65 17.97 -5.55
N GLU A 51 10.04 19.10 -5.22
CA GLU A 51 8.68 19.19 -4.71
C GLU A 51 7.76 19.93 -5.69
N PRO A 52 6.44 19.69 -5.65
CA PRO A 52 5.50 20.47 -6.43
C PRO A 52 5.57 21.95 -6.05
N PRO A 53 5.17 22.85 -6.97
CA PRO A 53 4.97 24.25 -6.66
C PRO A 53 3.69 24.39 -5.81
N TRP A 54 3.81 24.08 -4.52
CA TRP A 54 2.72 24.20 -3.55
C TRP A 54 2.06 25.57 -3.65
N ASP A 55 0.72 25.61 -3.69
CA ASP A 55 -0.03 26.87 -3.72
C ASP A 55 0.31 27.75 -2.51
N SER A 56 0.59 27.12 -1.36
CA SER A 56 0.92 27.77 -0.11
C SER A 56 1.78 26.88 0.80
N PRO A 57 2.55 27.47 1.72
CA PRO A 57 3.27 26.72 2.77
C PRO A 57 2.33 25.85 3.62
N GLN A 58 1.10 26.30 3.83
CA GLN A 58 0.08 25.60 4.62
C GLN A 58 -0.35 24.30 3.95
N THR A 59 -0.56 24.29 2.63
CA THR A 59 -0.88 23.07 1.89
C THR A 59 0.24 22.05 2.00
N ARG A 60 1.49 22.48 1.84
CA ARG A 60 2.66 21.62 2.03
C ARG A 60 2.69 21.02 3.44
N GLU A 61 2.50 21.84 4.46
CA GLU A 61 2.51 21.40 5.86
C GLU A 61 1.42 20.37 6.14
N LEU A 62 0.18 20.65 5.73
CA LEU A 62 -0.95 19.73 5.88
C LEU A 62 -0.72 18.42 5.12
N PHE A 63 -0.21 18.49 3.89
CA PHE A 63 0.10 17.31 3.09
C PHE A 63 1.20 16.46 3.75
N MET A 64 2.32 17.07 4.14
CA MET A 64 3.43 16.34 4.74
C MET A 64 3.05 15.73 6.09
N ARG A 65 2.18 16.39 6.85
CA ARG A 65 1.64 15.89 8.12
C ARG A 65 0.69 14.70 7.94
N ALA A 66 -0.24 14.77 6.99
CA ALA A 66 -1.32 13.78 6.86
C ALA A 66 -1.02 12.66 5.84
N CYS A 67 -0.25 12.95 4.81
CA CYS A 67 -0.05 12.11 3.63
C CYS A 67 1.43 11.76 3.38
N GLY A 68 2.35 12.61 3.86
CA GLY A 68 3.78 12.56 3.51
C GLY A 68 4.45 11.23 3.82
N ASP A 69 4.01 10.51 4.86
CA ASP A 69 4.59 9.21 5.19
C ASP A 69 4.45 8.18 4.07
N CYS A 70 3.38 8.23 3.26
CA CYS A 70 3.18 7.31 2.13
C CYS A 70 3.47 7.95 0.77
N HIS A 71 3.31 9.27 0.66
CA HIS A 71 3.37 9.99 -0.62
C HIS A 71 4.60 10.91 -0.77
N SER A 72 5.66 10.65 -0.01
CA SER A 72 6.95 11.36 -0.13
C SER A 72 8.13 10.41 0.10
N ASN A 73 9.34 10.89 -0.21
CA ASN A 73 10.58 10.20 0.18
C ASN A 73 10.94 10.43 1.66
N GLN A 74 10.13 11.14 2.44
CA GLN A 74 10.39 11.48 3.83
C GLN A 74 9.53 10.67 4.81
N THR A 75 9.41 9.36 4.56
CA THR A 75 8.61 8.45 5.42
C THR A 75 9.19 8.35 6.82
N ASN A 76 8.36 8.55 7.83
CA ASN A 76 8.68 8.27 9.22
C ASN A 76 8.48 6.78 9.54
N TRP A 77 9.56 6.00 9.41
CA TRP A 77 9.56 4.57 9.74
C TRP A 77 9.52 4.34 11.26
N ARG A 78 8.32 4.31 11.83
CA ARG A 78 8.11 4.05 13.27
C ARG A 78 8.45 2.61 13.66
N TRP A 79 8.68 2.37 14.95
CA TRP A 79 9.09 1.06 15.47
C TRP A 79 8.15 -0.10 15.07
N TYR A 80 6.84 0.11 14.98
CA TYR A 80 5.90 -0.97 14.61
C TYR A 80 6.02 -1.35 13.13
N THR A 81 6.60 -0.49 12.29
CA THR A 81 6.87 -0.82 10.88
C THR A 81 7.95 -1.89 10.74
N TYR A 82 8.60 -2.31 11.83
CA TYR A 82 9.58 -3.40 11.90
C TYR A 82 9.00 -4.71 12.42
N VAL A 83 7.75 -4.73 12.88
CA VAL A 83 7.12 -5.90 13.52
C VAL A 83 6.01 -6.46 12.62
N ALA A 84 6.07 -7.75 12.30
CA ALA A 84 5.00 -8.40 11.54
C ALA A 84 3.70 -8.50 12.37
N PRO A 85 2.51 -8.35 11.75
CA PRO A 85 2.28 -8.12 10.32
C PRO A 85 2.30 -6.64 9.90
N ALA A 86 2.36 -5.70 10.84
CA ALA A 86 2.29 -4.26 10.56
C ALA A 86 3.39 -3.77 9.61
N ALA A 87 4.58 -4.38 9.68
CA ALA A 87 5.68 -4.16 8.76
C ALA A 87 5.30 -4.35 7.29
N PHE A 88 4.54 -5.41 6.97
CA PHE A 88 4.14 -5.71 5.59
C PHE A 88 3.14 -4.69 5.07
N LEU A 89 2.19 -4.29 5.91
CA LEU A 89 1.19 -3.29 5.58
C LEU A 89 1.84 -1.93 5.33
N ALA A 90 2.66 -1.46 6.26
CA ALA A 90 3.35 -0.17 6.14
C ALA A 90 4.26 -0.13 4.90
N TYR A 91 5.05 -1.19 4.68
CA TYR A 91 5.93 -1.25 3.51
C TYR A 91 5.14 -1.21 2.20
N ARG A 92 4.08 -2.02 2.08
CA ARG A 92 3.22 -2.03 0.90
C ARG A 92 2.60 -0.65 0.66
N ASP A 93 1.99 -0.06 1.69
CA ASP A 93 1.27 1.21 1.54
C ASP A 93 2.22 2.37 1.16
N VAL A 94 3.46 2.38 1.66
CA VAL A 94 4.48 3.36 1.24
C VAL A 94 4.91 3.15 -0.20
N ILE A 95 5.15 1.91 -0.63
CA ILE A 95 5.57 1.61 -2.00
C ILE A 95 4.45 1.94 -3.00
N GLU A 96 3.22 1.48 -2.74
CA GLU A 96 2.07 1.77 -3.59
C GLU A 96 1.72 3.27 -3.57
N GLY A 97 1.83 3.91 -2.42
CA GLY A 97 1.63 5.36 -2.26
C GLY A 97 2.56 6.16 -3.15
N ARG A 98 3.88 5.94 -3.04
CA ARG A 98 4.90 6.60 -3.87
C ARG A 98 4.75 6.29 -5.35
N GLN A 99 4.32 5.09 -5.73
CA GLN A 99 4.10 4.74 -7.14
C GLN A 99 2.98 5.57 -7.79
N LYS A 100 1.91 5.84 -7.03
CA LYS A 100 0.76 6.66 -7.48
C LYS A 100 1.09 8.15 -7.41
N CYS A 101 1.60 8.61 -6.26
CA CYS A 101 1.96 9.99 -6.02
C CYS A 101 3.15 10.07 -5.06
N ASN A 102 4.26 10.67 -5.51
CA ASN A 102 5.44 10.96 -4.71
C ASN A 102 5.84 12.42 -4.88
N VAL A 103 5.49 13.25 -3.90
CA VAL A 103 5.77 14.69 -3.94
C VAL A 103 7.25 15.03 -3.78
N SER A 104 8.12 14.06 -3.48
CA SER A 104 9.57 14.25 -3.44
C SER A 104 10.28 13.98 -4.77
N GLU A 105 9.53 13.52 -5.78
CA GLU A 105 10.02 13.17 -7.12
C GLU A 105 9.27 13.97 -8.19
N TRP A 106 8.96 15.23 -7.89
CA TRP A 106 8.22 16.09 -8.80
C TRP A 106 8.99 16.38 -10.10
N GLY A 107 8.33 16.22 -11.24
CA GLY A 107 8.94 16.48 -12.56
C GLY A 107 9.89 15.37 -13.04
N VAL A 108 10.05 14.29 -12.25
CA VAL A 108 10.77 13.07 -12.65
C VAL A 108 9.85 11.85 -12.65
N GLY A 109 8.52 12.07 -12.60
CA GLY A 109 7.51 11.04 -12.70
C GLY A 109 6.90 10.60 -11.37
N GLY A 110 7.11 11.34 -10.27
CA GLY A 110 6.40 11.13 -9.00
C GLY A 110 4.94 11.60 -9.04
N GLU A 111 4.58 12.45 -9.98
CA GLU A 111 3.30 13.18 -10.03
C GLU A 111 2.11 12.41 -10.65
N ARG A 112 2.30 11.14 -11.05
CA ARG A 112 1.39 10.38 -11.95
C ARG A 112 -0.11 10.42 -11.62
N LYS A 113 -0.46 10.37 -10.34
CA LYS A 113 -1.84 10.39 -9.82
C LYS A 113 -1.99 11.35 -8.63
N CYS A 114 -1.15 12.39 -8.56
CA CYS A 114 -1.24 13.34 -7.45
C CYS A 114 -2.51 14.21 -7.56
N ASP A 115 -3.03 14.43 -8.75
CA ASP A 115 -4.31 15.09 -9.05
C ASP A 115 -5.53 14.41 -8.39
N GLU A 116 -5.49 13.08 -8.22
CA GLU A 116 -6.53 12.30 -7.51
C GLU A 116 -6.57 12.57 -5.99
N SER A 117 -5.55 13.23 -5.42
CA SER A 117 -5.41 13.40 -3.96
C SER A 117 -6.60 14.13 -3.34
N ALA A 118 -7.08 15.21 -3.97
CA ALA A 118 -8.22 15.97 -3.48
C ALA A 118 -9.50 15.13 -3.45
N GLU A 119 -9.73 14.32 -4.48
CA GLU A 119 -10.89 13.44 -4.59
C GLU A 119 -10.88 12.34 -3.51
N THR A 120 -9.73 11.72 -3.26
CA THR A 120 -9.62 10.67 -2.23
C THR A 120 -9.87 11.20 -0.82
N ILE A 121 -9.46 12.44 -0.54
CA ILE A 121 -9.78 13.11 0.74
C ILE A 121 -11.28 13.42 0.82
N GLN A 122 -11.89 13.92 -0.26
CA GLN A 122 -13.34 14.17 -0.32
C GLN A 122 -14.14 12.89 -0.05
N LYS A 123 -13.76 11.78 -0.69
CA LYS A 123 -14.35 10.45 -0.49
C LYS A 123 -14.05 9.83 0.89
N GLY A 124 -13.13 10.42 1.65
CA GLY A 124 -12.74 9.93 2.98
C GLY A 124 -11.91 8.64 2.95
N THR A 125 -11.33 8.28 1.80
CA THR A 125 -10.44 7.14 1.68
C THR A 125 -9.02 7.47 2.15
N MET A 126 -8.65 8.76 2.12
CA MET A 126 -7.38 9.27 2.62
C MET A 126 -7.57 10.33 3.72
N PRO A 127 -6.79 10.27 4.81
CA PRO A 127 -5.93 9.15 5.21
C PRO A 127 -6.75 7.89 5.57
N PRO A 128 -6.22 6.67 5.38
CA PRO A 128 -6.97 5.45 5.69
C PRO A 128 -7.38 5.39 7.16
N TRP A 129 -8.59 4.94 7.46
CA TRP A 129 -9.11 4.94 8.83
C TRP A 129 -8.24 4.18 9.84
N PHE A 130 -7.57 3.10 9.41
CA PHE A 130 -6.70 2.27 10.25
C PHE A 130 -5.33 2.91 10.53
N TYR A 131 -4.97 3.96 9.78
CA TYR A 131 -3.73 4.72 9.96
C TYR A 131 -3.83 5.69 11.15
N LEU A 132 -4.99 6.31 11.33
CA LEU A 132 -5.26 7.39 12.29
C LEU A 132 -5.10 7.05 13.78
N PRO A 133 -5.27 5.79 14.27
CA PRO A 133 -4.99 5.46 15.67
C PRO A 133 -3.50 5.53 16.02
N LEU A 134 -2.61 5.21 15.07
CA LEU A 134 -1.16 5.27 15.25
C LEU A 134 -0.55 6.60 14.78
N HIS A 135 -1.33 7.42 14.08
CA HIS A 135 -0.96 8.74 13.56
C HIS A 135 -2.05 9.78 13.86
N PRO A 136 -2.28 10.12 15.14
CA PRO A 136 -3.27 11.13 15.50
C PRO A 136 -2.97 12.48 14.85
N GLU A 137 -1.70 12.81 14.61
CA GLU A 137 -1.28 14.02 13.88
C GLU A 137 -1.75 14.05 12.43
N ALA A 138 -2.07 12.91 11.82
CA ALA A 138 -2.61 12.87 10.45
C ALA A 138 -4.13 13.11 10.40
N ARG A 139 -4.80 13.21 11.56
CA ARG A 139 -6.22 13.58 11.60
C ARG A 139 -6.37 15.03 11.20
N LEU A 140 -7.05 15.24 10.09
CA LEU A 140 -7.47 16.55 9.63
C LEU A 140 -8.77 16.91 10.31
N SER A 141 -8.88 18.12 10.87
CA SER A 141 -10.20 18.65 11.18
C SER A 141 -10.99 18.88 9.88
N ASP A 142 -12.30 19.10 9.97
CA ASP A 142 -13.00 19.96 8.99
C ASP A 142 -12.26 21.31 8.97
N GLN A 143 -12.44 22.29 8.10
CA GLN A 143 -11.45 23.38 7.93
C GLN A 143 -10.10 22.89 7.38
N GLU A 144 -9.26 22.14 8.11
CA GLU A 144 -7.97 21.64 7.60
C GLU A 144 -8.18 20.76 6.36
N LYS A 145 -9.18 19.87 6.40
CA LYS A 145 -9.57 19.06 5.26
C LYS A 145 -9.95 19.91 4.05
N GLN A 146 -10.77 20.95 4.25
CA GLN A 146 -11.19 21.87 3.18
C GLN A 146 -10.02 22.69 2.64
N GLN A 147 -9.14 23.18 3.53
CA GLN A 147 -7.92 23.91 3.16
C GLN A 147 -7.00 23.03 2.32
N LEU A 148 -6.74 21.80 2.78
CA LEU A 148 -5.92 20.85 2.05
C LEU A 148 -6.54 20.50 0.70
N ILE A 149 -7.85 20.25 0.61
CA ILE A 149 -8.52 19.98 -0.67
C ILE A 149 -8.34 21.16 -1.65
N GLN A 150 -8.56 22.39 -1.20
CA GLN A 150 -8.41 23.58 -2.06
C GLN A 150 -6.97 23.76 -2.50
N GLY A 151 -6.02 23.60 -1.58
CA GLY A 151 -4.59 23.69 -1.86
C GLY A 151 -4.11 22.62 -2.84
N LEU A 152 -4.58 21.38 -2.69
CA LEU A 152 -4.25 20.29 -3.62
C LEU A 152 -4.84 20.52 -5.01
N ILE A 153 -6.05 21.06 -5.11
CA ILE A 153 -6.63 21.45 -6.41
C ILE A 153 -5.80 22.57 -7.05
N ALA A 154 -5.36 23.56 -6.28
CA ALA A 154 -4.52 24.64 -6.79
C ALA A 154 -3.10 24.19 -7.15
N THR A 155 -2.55 23.21 -6.42
CA THR A 155 -1.20 22.67 -6.64
C THR A 155 -1.16 21.65 -7.78
N PHE A 156 -2.16 20.78 -7.89
CA PHE A 156 -2.16 19.62 -8.80
C PHE A 156 -3.20 19.69 -9.93
N GLY A 157 -4.26 20.48 -9.79
CA GLY A 157 -5.37 20.52 -10.75
C GLY A 157 -5.02 21.32 -12.00
N GLU A 158 -4.93 20.64 -13.15
CA GLU A 158 -4.84 21.09 -14.57
C GLU A 158 -4.13 22.42 -14.93
N GLY A 159 -3.37 23.03 -14.01
CA GLY A 159 -2.66 24.30 -14.18
C GLY A 159 -1.14 24.18 -14.21
N GLY A 160 -0.60 22.96 -14.06
CA GLY A 160 0.82 22.66 -14.26
C GLY A 160 1.00 21.84 -15.52
N GLU A 161 1.31 22.47 -16.66
CA GLU A 161 1.71 21.77 -17.89
C GLU A 161 3.04 21.02 -17.67
N GLY A 162 2.95 19.82 -17.07
CA GLY A 162 3.87 18.72 -17.37
C GLY A 162 3.54 18.13 -18.74
N PRO A 163 4.50 17.53 -19.47
CA PRO A 163 4.29 17.15 -20.86
C PRO A 163 3.12 16.17 -20.97
N ARG A 164 2.05 16.61 -21.67
CA ARG A 164 0.97 15.73 -22.11
C ARG A 164 1.60 14.58 -22.89
N GLN A 165 1.69 13.39 -22.31
CA GLN A 165 1.82 12.17 -23.10
C GLN A 165 0.51 11.97 -23.84
N ARG A 166 0.41 12.63 -24.98
CA ARG A 166 -0.63 12.41 -25.96
C ARG A 166 -0.37 11.04 -26.59
N GLY A 167 -1.20 10.07 -26.24
CA GLY A 167 -1.47 8.90 -27.08
C GLY A 167 -0.75 7.62 -26.68
N ALA A 168 -1.43 6.78 -25.92
CA ALA A 168 -1.50 5.35 -26.22
C ALA A 168 -2.97 5.03 -26.45
N PRO A 169 -3.38 4.49 -27.62
CA PRO A 169 -4.76 4.06 -27.81
C PRO A 169 -5.03 2.93 -26.82
N GLN A 170 -6.09 3.09 -26.02
CA GLN A 170 -6.70 1.97 -25.32
C GLN A 170 -7.30 1.09 -26.42
N HIS A 171 -6.71 -0.08 -26.65
CA HIS A 171 -7.39 -1.14 -27.38
C HIS A 171 -8.51 -1.63 -26.46
N GLU A 172 -9.71 -1.13 -26.71
CA GLU A 172 -10.95 -1.75 -26.30
C GLU A 172 -11.06 -3.05 -27.10
N ASP A 173 -10.81 -4.18 -26.45
CA ASP A 173 -11.11 -5.49 -27.00
C ASP A 173 -12.64 -5.67 -26.97
N GLU A 174 -13.32 -5.10 -27.97
CA GLU A 174 -14.69 -5.47 -28.32
C GLU A 174 -14.67 -6.78 -29.12
N GLU A 175 -15.31 -7.79 -28.54
CA GLU A 175 -15.67 -9.05 -29.16
C GLU A 175 -16.53 -8.82 -30.43
N ASN A 176 -16.19 -9.44 -31.56
CA ASN A 176 -17.18 -10.20 -32.32
C ASN A 176 -16.57 -11.13 -33.39
N GLU A 177 -17.27 -12.23 -33.55
CA GLU A 177 -17.13 -13.41 -34.39
C GLU A 177 -17.16 -13.12 -35.90
N GLY A 178 -16.55 -14.02 -36.68
CA GLY A 178 -17.00 -14.26 -38.06
C GLY A 178 -15.90 -14.41 -39.11
N GLU A 179 -15.89 -15.61 -39.70
CA GLU A 179 -15.61 -15.90 -41.11
C GLU A 179 -14.18 -16.31 -41.54
N GLU A 180 -14.00 -17.64 -41.52
CA GLU A 180 -13.39 -18.49 -42.55
C GLU A 180 -12.65 -17.83 -43.73
N SER A 181 -11.38 -18.23 -43.95
CA SER A 181 -10.93 -18.80 -45.24
C SER A 181 -9.46 -19.27 -45.25
N VAL A 182 -9.30 -20.57 -45.49
CA VAL A 182 -8.34 -21.20 -46.43
C VAL A 182 -6.84 -21.22 -46.06
N VAL A 183 -6.43 -22.41 -45.61
CA VAL A 183 -5.09 -23.04 -45.63
C VAL A 183 -4.45 -23.08 -47.05
N PRO A 184 -3.11 -23.20 -47.23
CA PRO A 184 -2.36 -24.40 -46.81
C PRO A 184 -0.92 -24.22 -46.30
N SER A 185 -0.50 -25.30 -45.63
CA SER A 185 0.82 -25.64 -45.11
C SER A 185 1.88 -25.84 -46.22
N PRO A 186 3.18 -25.79 -45.89
CA PRO A 186 3.98 -26.99 -46.16
C PRO A 186 4.91 -27.37 -45.01
N LEU A 187 4.89 -28.67 -44.70
CA LEU A 187 5.86 -29.40 -43.91
C LEU A 187 6.70 -30.26 -44.86
N ALA A 188 7.98 -29.91 -45.09
CA ALA A 188 9.09 -30.73 -45.63
C ALA A 188 10.26 -29.75 -45.90
N MET A 189 11.50 -29.89 -45.43
CA MET A 189 12.48 -30.98 -45.58
C MET A 189 13.65 -30.62 -44.62
N ARG A 190 13.98 -31.43 -43.63
CA ARG A 190 15.11 -32.39 -43.60
C ARG A 190 16.40 -31.98 -44.37
N LEU A 191 17.48 -31.89 -43.57
CA LEU A 191 18.86 -32.35 -43.83
C LEU A 191 19.66 -31.62 -44.93
N SER A 192 20.62 -30.80 -44.50
CA SER A 192 22.03 -30.82 -44.90
C SER A 192 22.87 -30.11 -43.85
#